data_AF-A0A2H5Z1C9-F1
#
_entry.id   AF-A0A2H5Z1C9-F1
#
_cell.length_a   1.000
_cell.length_b   1.000
_cell.length_c   1.000
_cell.angle_alpha   90.00
_cell.angle_beta   90.00
_cell.angle_gamma   90.00
#
_symmetry.space_group_name_H-M   'P 1'
#
loop_
_entity.id
_entity.type
_entity.pdbx_description
1 polymer ?
#
loop_
_entity_poly.entity_id
_entity_poly.type
_entity_poly.pdbx_seq_one_letter_code
_entity_poly.pdbx_strand_id
1 'polypeptide(L)'
;MFDRIDWIDANLENFAEILRPLEAIAHLPEQPLARLGTLAWAHIGRSAATVEVGMALGFLSRRVLGQYDIAVLGREPGTTGKLYFVEPNVRWVVRAWYLPEADFRRWLVLHEVTHAFEFETSPWLGEYINSLVRQWVESLRRDANVLRRLLEALREAARGQLGRDLAWIELLMSPEQRQIFRSLQAVMAVVEGYSNYVMREVGRRQLETYEVIERRLEERERLRTPVEELILRVTGLGIKLEQYRRGEAFCRALIERYGPESLRVLWHSPDTLPRYEELDDVEAWHRRVAASEAWG
;
A
#
# COMPACT_ATOMS: atom_id res chain seq x y z
N MET A 1 -15.18 2.16 17.08
CA MET A 1 -14.82 0.73 17.19
C MET A 1 -15.67 -0.03 16.22
N PHE A 2 -15.04 -0.75 15.31
CA PHE A 2 -15.67 -1.53 14.25
C PHE A 2 -15.47 -3.02 14.52
N ASP A 3 -16.41 -3.83 14.07
CA ASP A 3 -16.15 -5.24 13.82
C ASP A 3 -15.65 -5.46 12.37
N ARG A 4 -15.54 -6.73 11.95
CA ARG A 4 -15.01 -7.06 10.62
C ARG A 4 -16.00 -6.78 9.49
N ILE A 5 -17.30 -6.82 9.79
CA ILE A 5 -18.36 -6.54 8.83
C ILE A 5 -18.44 -5.03 8.64
N ASP A 6 -18.42 -4.26 9.72
CA ASP A 6 -18.35 -2.80 9.68
C ASP A 6 -17.19 -2.31 8.80
N TRP A 7 -16.02 -2.96 8.90
CA TRP A 7 -14.87 -2.64 8.05
C TRP A 7 -15.11 -2.94 6.57
N ILE A 8 -15.75 -4.07 6.25
CA ILE A 8 -16.05 -4.44 4.86
C ILE A 8 -17.01 -3.40 4.28
N ASP A 9 -18.09 -3.08 4.99
CA ASP A 9 -19.12 -2.15 4.51
C ASP A 9 -18.56 -0.75 4.27
N ALA A 10 -17.71 -0.26 5.17
CA ALA A 10 -17.02 1.03 5.06
C ALA A 10 -16.07 1.12 3.83
N ASN A 11 -15.51 0.00 3.39
CA ASN A 11 -14.47 -0.01 2.34
C ASN A 11 -14.97 -0.53 1.00
N LEU A 12 -16.15 -1.17 0.96
CA LEU A 12 -16.67 -1.87 -0.22
C LEU A 12 -16.83 -0.93 -1.42
N GLU A 13 -17.36 0.27 -1.21
CA GLU A 13 -17.57 1.25 -2.28
C GLU A 13 -16.23 1.72 -2.88
N ASN A 14 -15.25 2.06 -2.05
CA ASN A 14 -13.90 2.46 -2.49
C ASN A 14 -13.22 1.35 -3.31
N PHE A 15 -13.31 0.10 -2.87
CA PHE A 15 -12.79 -1.03 -3.64
C PHE A 15 -13.52 -1.21 -4.98
N ALA A 16 -14.84 -1.08 -4.99
CA ALA A 16 -15.63 -1.17 -6.21
C ALA A 16 -15.24 -0.06 -7.21
N GLU A 17 -14.97 1.16 -6.73
CA GLU A 17 -14.52 2.27 -7.57
C GLU A 17 -13.16 2.00 -8.23
N ILE A 18 -12.21 1.47 -7.48
CA ILE A 18 -10.85 1.14 -7.95
C ILE A 18 -10.90 0.02 -9.01
N LEU A 19 -11.78 -0.97 -8.82
CA LEU A 19 -11.91 -2.12 -9.69
C LEU A 19 -12.82 -1.88 -10.90
N ARG A 20 -13.65 -0.83 -10.87
CA ARG A 20 -14.57 -0.42 -11.96
C ARG A 20 -13.92 -0.42 -13.36
N PRO A 21 -12.67 0.06 -13.57
CA PRO A 21 -12.05 0.03 -14.90
C PRO A 21 -11.78 -1.38 -15.45
N LEU A 22 -11.60 -2.39 -14.58
CA LEU A 22 -11.38 -3.78 -14.97
C LEU A 22 -12.66 -4.48 -15.42
N GLU A 23 -13.83 -4.05 -14.94
CA GLU A 23 -15.12 -4.61 -15.34
C GLU A 23 -15.47 -4.31 -16.81
N ALA A 24 -14.89 -3.25 -17.38
CA ALA A 24 -15.12 -2.79 -18.74
C ALA A 24 -14.31 -3.54 -19.82
N ILE A 25 -13.65 -4.66 -19.48
CA ILE A 25 -12.79 -5.46 -20.38
C ILE A 25 -13.60 -6.27 -21.43
N ALA A 26 -14.93 -6.33 -21.34
CA ALA A 26 -15.73 -7.08 -22.30
C ALA A 26 -15.95 -6.34 -23.64
N HIS A 27 -14.99 -6.42 -24.55
CA HIS A 27 -15.25 -6.13 -25.97
C HIS A 27 -16.18 -7.22 -26.53
N LEU A 28 -17.36 -6.83 -27.01
CA LEU A 28 -18.35 -7.76 -27.57
C LEU A 28 -18.03 -8.05 -29.04
N PRO A 29 -17.88 -9.33 -29.45
CA PRO A 29 -17.72 -9.70 -30.85
C PRO A 29 -19.00 -9.41 -31.66
N GLU A 30 -18.84 -9.05 -32.94
CA GLU A 30 -19.95 -8.67 -33.84
C GLU A 30 -20.87 -9.86 -34.22
N GLN A 31 -20.37 -11.10 -34.14
CA GLN A 31 -21.13 -12.30 -34.50
C GLN A 31 -22.13 -12.72 -33.39
N PRO A 32 -23.42 -12.96 -33.69
CA PRO A 32 -24.48 -13.16 -32.69
C PRO A 32 -24.26 -14.33 -31.71
N LEU A 33 -23.77 -15.48 -32.22
CA LEU A 33 -23.52 -16.68 -31.41
C LEU A 33 -22.27 -16.54 -30.53
N ALA A 34 -21.21 -15.93 -31.07
CA ALA A 34 -20.02 -15.59 -30.29
C ALA A 34 -20.38 -14.57 -29.20
N ARG A 35 -21.27 -13.60 -29.51
CA ARG A 35 -21.76 -12.57 -28.59
C ARG A 35 -22.51 -13.18 -27.42
N LEU A 36 -23.43 -14.12 -27.65
CA LEU A 36 -24.11 -14.90 -26.58
C LEU A 36 -23.10 -15.68 -25.73
N GLY A 37 -22.12 -16.32 -26.34
CA GLY A 37 -21.03 -17.02 -25.66
C GLY A 37 -20.19 -16.10 -24.77
N THR A 38 -19.76 -14.94 -25.29
CA THR A 38 -19.05 -13.91 -24.50
C THR A 38 -19.93 -13.26 -23.45
N LEU A 39 -21.24 -13.11 -23.66
CA LEU A 39 -22.15 -12.57 -22.64
C LEU A 39 -22.32 -13.56 -21.49
N ALA A 40 -22.49 -14.86 -21.79
CA ALA A 40 -22.51 -15.92 -20.78
C ALA A 40 -21.17 -16.02 -20.04
N TRP A 41 -20.04 -16.00 -20.77
CA TRP A 41 -18.70 -15.94 -20.17
C TRP A 41 -18.45 -14.67 -19.36
N ALA A 42 -18.92 -13.51 -19.81
CA ALA A 42 -18.81 -12.26 -19.08
C ALA A 42 -19.70 -12.25 -17.84
N HIS A 43 -20.88 -12.91 -17.86
CA HIS A 43 -21.70 -13.09 -16.67
C HIS A 43 -21.06 -14.06 -15.67
N ILE A 44 -20.51 -15.18 -16.13
CA ILE A 44 -19.79 -16.12 -15.28
C ILE A 44 -18.50 -15.48 -14.73
N GLY A 45 -17.78 -14.73 -15.57
CA GLY A 45 -16.57 -13.99 -15.21
C GLY A 45 -16.85 -12.85 -14.23
N ARG A 46 -17.97 -12.12 -14.39
CA ARG A 46 -18.42 -11.12 -13.41
C ARG A 46 -18.76 -11.77 -12.07
N SER A 47 -19.51 -12.86 -12.06
CA SER A 47 -19.86 -13.57 -10.82
C SER A 47 -18.63 -14.17 -10.12
N ALA A 48 -17.68 -14.71 -10.89
CA ALA A 48 -16.41 -15.21 -10.35
C ALA A 48 -15.54 -14.08 -9.79
N ALA A 49 -15.41 -12.95 -10.50
CA ALA A 49 -14.68 -11.78 -10.03
C ALA A 49 -15.30 -11.18 -8.76
N THR A 50 -16.63 -11.07 -8.66
CA THR A 50 -17.31 -10.62 -7.43
C THR A 50 -17.01 -11.54 -6.25
N VAL A 51 -16.99 -12.86 -6.47
CA VAL A 51 -16.65 -13.83 -5.44
C VAL A 51 -15.17 -13.69 -5.02
N GLU A 52 -14.25 -13.54 -5.96
CA GLU A 52 -12.81 -13.35 -5.67
C GLU A 52 -12.55 -12.06 -4.89
N VAL A 53 -13.20 -10.96 -5.26
CA VAL A 53 -13.14 -9.68 -4.54
C VAL A 53 -13.73 -9.82 -3.13
N GLY A 54 -14.89 -10.47 -3.00
CA GLY A 54 -15.51 -10.74 -1.70
C GLY A 54 -14.63 -11.61 -0.79
N MET A 55 -13.94 -12.62 -1.35
CA MET A 55 -12.98 -13.44 -0.61
C MET A 55 -11.75 -12.62 -0.18
N ALA A 56 -11.22 -11.77 -1.06
CA ALA A 56 -10.10 -10.88 -0.73
C ALA A 56 -10.47 -9.89 0.40
N LEU A 57 -11.64 -9.25 0.30
CA LEU A 57 -12.16 -8.36 1.34
C LEU A 57 -12.38 -9.08 2.67
N GLY A 58 -12.99 -10.27 2.63
CA GLY A 58 -13.21 -11.10 3.82
C GLY A 58 -11.91 -11.59 4.46
N PHE A 59 -10.84 -11.76 3.67
CA PHE A 59 -9.51 -12.07 4.18
C PHE A 59 -8.85 -10.84 4.82
N LEU A 60 -8.90 -9.67 4.16
CA LEU A 60 -8.32 -8.41 4.64
C LEU A 60 -8.98 -7.94 5.94
N SER A 61 -10.31 -8.04 6.05
CA SER A 61 -11.07 -7.64 7.23
C SER A 61 -10.67 -8.39 8.51
N ARG A 62 -10.02 -9.54 8.38
CA ARG A 62 -9.52 -10.35 9.50
C ARG A 62 -8.11 -9.94 9.96
N ARG A 63 -7.45 -9.04 9.23
CA ARG A 63 -6.05 -8.65 9.43
C ARG A 63 -5.86 -7.17 9.70
N VAL A 64 -6.71 -6.33 9.12
CA VAL A 64 -6.68 -4.88 9.35
C VAL A 64 -7.03 -4.58 10.81
N LEU A 65 -6.21 -3.75 11.44
CA LEU A 65 -6.30 -3.26 12.82
C LEU A 65 -6.93 -1.85 12.85
N GLY A 66 -6.63 -1.01 11.86
CA GLY A 66 -7.01 0.40 11.81
C GLY A 66 -7.56 0.89 10.47
N GLN A 67 -7.77 2.21 10.37
CA GLN A 67 -8.28 2.87 9.18
C GLN A 67 -7.19 3.05 8.12
N TYR A 68 -5.95 3.30 8.54
CA TYR A 68 -4.84 3.62 7.64
C TYR A 68 -3.94 2.43 7.28
N ASP A 69 -4.19 1.24 7.83
CA ASP A 69 -3.48 -0.01 7.50
C ASP A 69 -3.47 -0.36 6.00
N ILE A 70 -4.44 0.16 5.25
CA ILE A 70 -4.41 0.15 3.79
C ILE A 70 -4.47 1.60 3.33
N ALA A 71 -3.31 2.22 3.16
CA ALA A 71 -3.17 3.63 2.80
C ALA A 71 -3.97 4.05 1.53
N VAL A 72 -4.28 3.09 0.66
CA VAL A 72 -5.12 3.32 -0.54
C VAL A 72 -6.61 3.55 -0.20
N LEU A 73 -7.06 3.12 0.97
CA LEU A 73 -8.47 3.20 1.40
C LEU A 73 -8.72 4.29 2.44
N GLY A 74 -7.68 5.00 2.87
CA GLY A 74 -7.66 5.84 4.08
C GLY A 74 -8.60 7.06 4.12
N ARG A 75 -9.51 7.23 3.15
CA ARG A 75 -10.60 8.21 3.26
C ARG A 75 -11.92 7.61 2.76
N GLU A 76 -12.87 7.52 3.67
CA GLU A 76 -14.27 7.70 3.32
C GLU A 76 -14.48 9.21 3.02
N PRO A 77 -15.11 9.57 1.89
CA PRO A 77 -15.55 10.94 1.66
C PRO A 77 -16.57 11.35 2.74
N GLY A 78 -16.15 12.19 3.71
CA GLY A 78 -17.05 12.86 4.66
C GLY A 78 -16.88 12.53 6.14
N THR A 79 -15.99 11.61 6.52
CA THR A 79 -15.70 11.29 7.93
C THR A 79 -14.42 11.97 8.43
N THR A 80 -14.34 13.29 8.27
CA THR A 80 -13.27 14.11 8.88
C THR A 80 -13.30 13.98 10.40
N GLY A 81 -12.14 13.68 11.01
CA GLY A 81 -11.95 13.67 12.47
C GLY A 81 -12.45 12.43 13.23
N LYS A 82 -12.74 11.30 12.56
CA LYS A 82 -13.05 10.03 13.23
C LYS A 82 -12.07 8.95 12.81
N LEU A 83 -11.54 8.23 13.79
CA LEU A 83 -10.71 7.03 13.61
C LEU A 83 -11.51 5.80 14.04
N TYR A 84 -11.42 4.72 13.27
CA TYR A 84 -11.96 3.43 13.65
C TYR A 84 -10.85 2.38 13.81
N PHE A 85 -11.12 1.41 14.69
CA PHE A 85 -10.25 0.27 14.95
C PHE A 85 -11.09 -0.99 14.88
N VAL A 86 -10.51 -2.06 14.32
CA VAL A 86 -11.16 -3.36 14.22
C VAL A 86 -10.87 -4.17 15.47
N GLU A 87 -11.67 -3.93 16.52
CA GLU A 87 -11.46 -4.44 17.88
C GLU A 87 -11.27 -5.96 17.96
N PRO A 88 -11.98 -6.81 17.18
CA PRO A 88 -11.71 -8.25 17.16
C PRO A 88 -10.28 -8.61 16.77
N ASN A 89 -9.66 -7.86 15.86
CA ASN A 89 -8.32 -8.11 15.36
C ASN A 89 -7.26 -7.57 16.34
N VAL A 90 -7.49 -6.38 16.90
CA VAL A 90 -6.66 -5.80 17.96
C VAL A 90 -6.54 -6.77 19.14
N ARG A 91 -7.65 -7.30 19.65
CA ARG A 91 -7.63 -8.29 20.74
C ARG A 91 -6.93 -9.59 20.36
N TRP A 92 -7.05 -10.02 19.11
CA TRP A 92 -6.36 -11.20 18.63
C TRP A 92 -4.84 -10.98 18.61
N VAL A 93 -4.37 -9.85 18.08
CA VAL A 93 -2.95 -9.47 18.04
C VAL A 93 -2.34 -9.39 19.43
N VAL A 94 -3.03 -8.70 20.36
CA VAL A 94 -2.59 -8.57 21.75
C VAL A 94 -2.35 -9.93 22.39
N ARG A 95 -3.31 -10.86 22.24
CA ARG A 95 -3.20 -12.21 22.80
C ARG A 95 -2.16 -13.06 22.07
N ALA A 96 -2.17 -13.03 20.75
CA ALA A 96 -1.32 -13.89 19.93
C ALA A 96 0.16 -13.56 20.13
N TRP A 97 0.50 -12.28 20.33
CA TRP A 97 1.88 -11.81 20.44
C TRP A 97 2.25 -11.35 21.85
N TYR A 98 1.40 -11.64 22.84
CA TYR A 98 1.65 -11.30 24.26
C TYR A 98 2.04 -9.83 24.45
N LEU A 99 1.36 -8.94 23.71
CA LEU A 99 1.63 -7.50 23.76
C LEU A 99 1.05 -6.90 25.05
N PRO A 100 1.71 -5.89 25.63
CA PRO A 100 1.15 -5.12 26.73
C PRO A 100 -0.08 -4.34 26.23
N GLU A 101 -1.29 -4.82 26.55
CA GLU A 101 -2.53 -4.36 25.91
C GLU A 101 -2.74 -2.85 25.97
N ALA A 102 -2.56 -2.24 27.15
CA ALA A 102 -2.80 -0.81 27.34
C ALA A 102 -1.85 0.04 26.48
N ASP A 103 -0.56 -0.28 26.49
CA ASP A 103 0.44 0.44 25.69
C ASP A 103 0.31 0.14 24.21
N PHE A 104 -0.04 -1.09 23.82
CA PHE A 104 -0.28 -1.43 22.41
C PHE A 104 -1.47 -0.66 21.84
N ARG A 105 -2.57 -0.51 22.59
CA ARG A 105 -3.71 0.31 22.16
C ARG A 105 -3.33 1.77 21.98
N ARG A 106 -2.50 2.32 22.88
CA ARG A 106 -2.00 3.70 22.74
C ARG A 106 -1.03 3.84 21.57
N TRP A 107 -0.15 2.86 21.37
CA TRP A 107 0.73 2.77 20.20
C TRP A 107 -0.11 2.78 18.91
N LEU A 108 -1.16 1.96 18.84
CA LEU A 108 -2.04 1.89 17.68
C LEU A 108 -2.78 3.21 17.44
N VAL A 109 -3.28 3.86 18.50
CA VAL A 109 -3.91 5.19 18.37
C VAL A 109 -2.90 6.22 17.86
N LEU A 110 -1.67 6.22 18.39
CA LEU A 110 -0.62 7.14 17.94
C LEU A 110 -0.27 6.90 16.46
N HIS A 111 -0.18 5.64 16.04
CA HIS A 111 0.05 5.25 14.66
C HIS A 111 -1.06 5.78 13.73
N GLU A 112 -2.32 5.51 14.06
CA GLU A 112 -3.47 5.99 13.27
C GLU A 112 -3.57 7.52 13.22
N VAL A 113 -3.33 8.21 14.35
CA VAL A 113 -3.33 9.68 14.40
C VAL A 113 -2.19 10.25 13.56
N THR A 114 -1.04 9.59 13.51
CA THR A 114 0.09 10.03 12.69
C THR A 114 -0.26 9.99 11.21
N HIS A 115 -0.83 8.88 10.73
CA HIS A 115 -1.31 8.82 9.34
C HIS A 115 -2.46 9.78 9.06
N ALA A 116 -3.43 9.90 9.98
CA ALA A 116 -4.48 10.90 9.83
C ALA A 116 -3.90 12.31 9.67
N PHE A 117 -2.89 12.67 10.46
CA PHE A 117 -2.21 13.94 10.34
C PHE A 117 -1.52 14.10 8.97
N GLU A 118 -0.80 13.10 8.47
CA GLU A 118 -0.17 13.15 7.13
C GLU A 118 -1.19 13.42 6.03
N PHE A 119 -2.31 12.66 6.02
CA PHE A 119 -3.36 12.78 5.01
C PHE A 119 -4.24 14.03 5.17
N GLU A 120 -4.41 14.55 6.38
CA GLU A 120 -5.18 15.78 6.63
C GLU A 120 -4.36 17.05 6.34
N THR A 121 -3.06 17.03 6.64
CA THR A 121 -2.17 18.17 6.38
C THR A 121 -1.70 18.24 4.94
N SER A 122 -1.73 17.12 4.21
CA SER A 122 -1.41 17.03 2.79
C SER A 122 -2.63 16.59 1.97
N PRO A 123 -3.61 17.47 1.69
CA PRO A 123 -4.83 17.08 0.96
C PRO A 123 -4.57 16.43 -0.41
N TRP A 124 -3.45 16.79 -1.04
CA TRP A 124 -3.01 16.25 -2.32
C TRP A 124 -2.55 14.78 -2.23
N LEU A 125 -2.13 14.29 -1.05
CA LEU A 125 -1.51 12.97 -0.88
C LEU A 125 -2.47 11.84 -1.26
N GLY A 126 -3.70 11.91 -0.73
CA GLY A 126 -4.74 10.94 -1.05
C GLY A 126 -5.11 10.96 -2.54
N GLU A 127 -5.25 12.15 -3.13
CA GLU A 127 -5.54 12.28 -4.56
C GLU A 127 -4.41 11.73 -5.43
N TYR A 128 -3.15 12.02 -5.06
CA TYR A 128 -1.96 11.56 -5.75
C TYR A 128 -1.84 10.03 -5.74
N ILE A 129 -1.94 9.39 -4.56
CA ILE A 129 -1.91 7.92 -4.43
C ILE A 129 -3.03 7.30 -5.25
N ASN A 130 -4.26 7.82 -5.14
CA ASN A 130 -5.39 7.34 -5.92
C ASN A 130 -5.18 7.51 -7.43
N SER A 131 -4.54 8.60 -7.86
CA SER A 131 -4.19 8.81 -9.26
C SER A 131 -3.20 7.76 -9.78
N LEU A 132 -2.21 7.37 -8.97
CA LEU A 132 -1.23 6.33 -9.31
C LEU A 132 -1.90 4.97 -9.42
N VAL A 133 -2.78 4.62 -8.47
CA VAL A 133 -3.55 3.37 -8.51
C VAL A 133 -4.42 3.32 -9.76
N ARG A 134 -5.16 4.39 -10.07
CA ARG A 134 -5.98 4.47 -11.31
C ARG A 134 -5.14 4.32 -12.57
N GLN A 135 -4.00 5.00 -12.65
CA GLN A 135 -3.08 4.88 -13.78
C GLN A 135 -2.55 3.45 -13.94
N TRP A 136 -2.22 2.78 -12.83
CA TRP A 136 -1.74 1.41 -12.84
C TRP A 136 -2.82 0.43 -13.33
N VAL A 137 -4.04 0.52 -12.79
CA VAL A 137 -5.18 -0.31 -13.21
C VAL A 137 -5.51 -0.09 -14.69
N GLU A 138 -5.55 1.16 -15.14
CA GLU A 138 -5.81 1.48 -16.55
C GLU A 138 -4.68 0.99 -17.46
N SER A 139 -3.44 1.00 -17.00
CA SER A 139 -2.31 0.44 -17.74
C SER A 139 -2.41 -1.08 -17.86
N LEU A 140 -2.88 -1.79 -16.82
CA LEU A 140 -3.15 -3.23 -16.90
C LEU A 140 -4.25 -3.54 -17.93
N ARG A 141 -5.32 -2.74 -17.96
CA ARG A 141 -6.42 -2.89 -18.93
C ARG A 141 -5.93 -2.78 -20.37
N ARG A 142 -5.05 -1.83 -20.66
CA ARG A 142 -4.52 -1.58 -22.01
C ARG A 142 -3.51 -2.63 -22.49
N ASP A 143 -3.03 -3.47 -21.59
CA ASP A 143 -1.89 -4.33 -21.88
C ASP A 143 -2.29 -5.69 -22.47
N ALA A 144 -2.45 -5.72 -23.80
CA ALA A 144 -2.74 -6.94 -24.55
C ALA A 144 -1.59 -7.98 -24.51
N ASN A 145 -0.41 -7.59 -24.03
CA ASN A 145 0.80 -8.43 -24.06
C ASN A 145 1.08 -9.12 -22.71
N VAL A 146 0.26 -8.90 -21.67
CA VAL A 146 0.43 -9.52 -20.34
C VAL A 146 0.56 -11.03 -20.45
N LEU A 147 -0.32 -11.68 -21.21
CA LEU A 147 -0.31 -13.13 -21.39
C LEU A 147 1.00 -13.63 -22.02
N ARG A 148 1.53 -12.88 -22.99
CA ARG A 148 2.80 -13.22 -23.65
C ARG A 148 3.97 -13.13 -22.67
N ARG A 149 4.05 -12.05 -21.88
CA ARG A 149 5.11 -11.87 -20.88
C ARG A 149 5.02 -12.91 -19.77
N LEU A 150 3.81 -13.31 -19.36
CA LEU A 150 3.59 -14.41 -18.42
C LEU A 150 4.15 -15.73 -18.94
N LEU A 151 3.88 -16.06 -20.21
CA LEU A 151 4.43 -17.27 -20.84
C LEU A 151 5.96 -17.21 -20.98
N GLU A 152 6.53 -16.04 -21.28
CA GLU A 152 7.97 -15.84 -21.34
C GLU A 152 8.62 -16.03 -19.96
N ALA A 153 8.07 -15.43 -18.90
CA ALA A 153 8.55 -15.59 -17.53
C ALA A 153 8.47 -17.06 -17.03
N LEU A 154 7.39 -17.77 -17.34
CA LEU A 154 7.26 -19.20 -17.01
C LEU A 154 8.33 -20.05 -17.71
N ARG A 155 8.67 -19.72 -18.96
CA ARG A 155 9.75 -20.40 -19.71
C ARG A 155 11.12 -20.12 -19.11
N GLU A 156 11.40 -18.89 -18.72
CA GLU A 156 12.65 -18.52 -18.03
C GLU A 156 12.76 -19.20 -16.67
N ALA A 157 11.63 -19.37 -15.97
CA ALA A 157 11.57 -20.03 -14.66
C ALA A 157 11.92 -21.51 -14.80
N ALA A 158 11.31 -22.17 -15.81
CA ALA A 158 11.58 -23.56 -16.14
C ALA A 158 13.04 -23.81 -16.56
N ARG A 159 13.74 -22.79 -17.07
CA ARG A 159 15.18 -22.86 -17.41
C ARG A 159 16.11 -22.66 -16.21
N GLY A 160 15.57 -22.45 -15.00
CA GLY A 160 16.36 -22.23 -13.79
C GLY A 160 17.13 -20.90 -13.79
N GLN A 161 16.79 -19.98 -14.68
CA GLN A 161 17.45 -18.67 -14.80
C GLN A 161 16.84 -17.61 -13.88
N LEU A 162 15.71 -17.91 -13.24
CA LEU A 162 15.08 -17.01 -12.28
C LEU A 162 15.69 -17.20 -10.89
N GLY A 163 16.47 -16.22 -10.48
CA GLY A 163 16.88 -16.06 -9.09
C GLY A 163 15.65 -15.95 -8.18
N ARG A 164 15.75 -16.54 -6.98
CA ARG A 164 14.79 -16.35 -5.90
C ARG A 164 14.90 -14.91 -5.42
N ASP A 165 14.14 -14.01 -6.05
CA ASP A 165 13.52 -12.82 -5.43
C ASP A 165 13.14 -11.79 -6.51
N LEU A 166 11.89 -11.32 -6.43
CA LEU A 166 11.31 -10.04 -6.92
C LEU A 166 11.49 -9.59 -8.38
N ALA A 167 12.37 -10.21 -9.14
CA ALA A 167 12.55 -9.91 -10.56
C ALA A 167 11.29 -10.29 -11.36
N TRP A 168 10.58 -11.35 -10.99
CA TRP A 168 9.51 -11.89 -11.81
C TRP A 168 8.28 -10.96 -11.98
N ILE A 169 7.78 -10.31 -10.92
CA ILE A 169 6.62 -9.39 -11.06
C ILE A 169 7.01 -8.17 -11.88
N GLU A 170 8.16 -7.56 -11.60
CA GLU A 170 8.63 -6.39 -12.36
C GLU A 170 8.99 -6.75 -13.81
N LEU A 171 9.47 -7.97 -14.09
CA LEU A 171 9.69 -8.46 -15.45
C LEU A 171 8.36 -8.61 -16.22
N LEU A 172 7.27 -8.94 -15.53
CA LEU A 172 5.95 -9.06 -16.13
C LEU A 172 5.30 -7.69 -16.41
N MET A 173 5.80 -6.62 -15.79
CA MET A 173 5.30 -5.26 -15.98
C MET A 173 5.91 -4.59 -17.23
N SER A 174 5.09 -3.84 -17.95
CA SER A 174 5.57 -2.90 -18.97
C SER A 174 6.42 -1.78 -18.33
N PRO A 175 7.27 -1.07 -19.11
CA PRO A 175 8.02 0.07 -18.59
C PRO A 175 7.12 1.15 -17.94
N GLU A 176 5.95 1.42 -18.53
CA GLU A 176 4.94 2.35 -18.00
C GLU A 176 4.43 1.87 -16.64
N GLN A 177 4.00 0.60 -16.54
CA GLN A 177 3.51 0.00 -15.29
C GLN A 177 4.57 0.05 -14.19
N ARG A 178 5.83 -0.22 -14.54
CA ARG A 178 6.95 -0.20 -13.60
C ARG A 178 7.21 1.20 -13.05
N GLN A 179 7.09 2.24 -13.87
CA GLN A 179 7.28 3.62 -13.42
C GLN A 179 6.19 4.08 -12.45
N ILE A 180 4.92 3.76 -12.76
CA ILE A 180 3.79 4.05 -11.87
C ILE A 180 3.97 3.29 -10.55
N PHE A 181 4.33 2.02 -10.62
CA PHE A 181 4.56 1.17 -9.46
C PHE A 181 5.70 1.69 -8.57
N ARG A 182 6.82 2.13 -9.15
CA ARG A 182 7.92 2.76 -8.41
C ARG A 182 7.50 4.05 -7.71
N SER A 183 6.65 4.85 -8.34
CA SER A 183 6.11 6.07 -7.73
C SER A 183 5.25 5.74 -6.52
N LEU A 184 4.38 4.72 -6.64
CA LEU A 184 3.57 4.21 -5.54
C LEU A 184 4.45 3.69 -4.39
N GLN A 185 5.50 2.93 -4.71
CA GLN A 185 6.45 2.43 -3.72
C GLN A 185 7.19 3.56 -2.99
N ALA A 186 7.56 4.62 -3.70
CA ALA A 186 8.29 5.73 -3.12
C ALA A 186 7.44 6.56 -2.15
N VAL A 187 6.20 6.90 -2.53
CA VAL A 187 5.29 7.62 -1.63
C VAL A 187 4.96 6.79 -0.39
N MET A 188 4.70 5.49 -0.57
CA MET A 188 4.42 4.58 0.56
C MET A 188 5.63 4.46 1.49
N ALA A 189 6.85 4.34 0.96
CA ALA A 189 8.06 4.30 1.78
C ALA A 189 8.21 5.56 2.65
N VAL A 190 7.86 6.74 2.12
CA VAL A 190 7.97 8.01 2.85
C VAL A 190 6.91 8.13 3.94
N VAL A 191 5.65 7.82 3.62
CA VAL A 191 4.53 7.79 4.60
C VAL A 191 4.90 6.90 5.78
N GLU A 192 5.39 5.70 5.50
CA GLU A 192 5.77 4.76 6.54
C GLU A 192 7.06 5.20 7.29
N GLY A 193 8.04 5.74 6.58
CA GLY A 193 9.29 6.23 7.16
C GLY A 193 9.08 7.41 8.11
N TYR A 194 8.18 8.34 7.77
CA TYR A 194 7.79 9.45 8.61
C TYR A 194 6.99 8.98 9.82
N SER A 195 6.01 8.09 9.61
CA SER A 195 5.24 7.48 10.70
C SER A 195 6.15 6.81 11.72
N ASN A 196 7.10 5.98 11.27
CA ASN A 196 8.10 5.34 12.13
C ASN A 196 8.97 6.35 12.90
N TYR A 197 9.35 7.47 12.27
CA TYR A 197 10.07 8.53 12.96
C TYR A 197 9.23 9.15 14.08
N VAL A 198 7.97 9.50 13.82
CA VAL A 198 7.05 10.07 14.82
C VAL A 198 6.78 9.05 15.93
N MET A 199 6.51 7.80 15.58
CA MET A 199 6.30 6.70 16.53
C MET A 199 7.50 6.51 17.44
N ARG A 200 8.72 6.62 16.93
CA ARG A 200 9.94 6.55 17.76
C ARG A 200 10.09 7.76 18.67
N GLU A 201 9.90 8.97 18.16
CA GLU A 201 10.10 10.20 18.94
C GLU A 201 9.03 10.39 20.03
N VAL A 202 7.77 10.10 19.71
CA VAL A 202 6.63 10.29 20.61
C VAL A 202 6.38 9.02 21.43
N GLY A 203 6.39 7.85 20.79
CA GLY A 203 6.12 6.56 21.43
C GLY A 203 7.11 6.26 22.55
N ARG A 204 8.41 6.49 22.35
CA ARG A 204 9.43 6.31 23.42
C ARG A 204 9.21 7.17 24.65
N ARG A 205 8.58 8.34 24.48
CA ARG A 205 8.31 9.28 25.59
C ARG A 205 7.01 8.96 26.32
N GLN A 206 6.05 8.31 25.63
CA GLN A 206 4.68 8.12 26.10
C GLN A 206 4.37 6.68 26.52
N LEU A 207 5.15 5.70 26.05
CA LEU A 207 4.87 4.27 26.25
C LEU A 207 6.06 3.60 26.94
N GLU A 208 5.83 3.09 28.15
CA GLU A 208 6.86 2.40 28.93
C GLU A 208 7.40 1.17 28.21
N THR A 209 6.52 0.49 27.46
CA THR A 209 6.84 -0.77 26.77
C THR A 209 7.05 -0.62 25.26
N TYR A 210 7.34 0.60 24.77
CA TYR A 210 7.53 0.90 23.34
C TYR A 210 8.45 -0.11 22.63
N GLU A 211 9.67 -0.28 23.15
CA GLU A 211 10.69 -1.18 22.55
C GLU A 211 10.25 -2.65 22.53
N VAL A 212 9.40 -3.07 23.48
CA VAL A 212 8.83 -4.42 23.51
C VAL A 212 7.78 -4.59 22.41
N ILE A 213 6.96 -3.56 22.19
CA ILE A 213 5.95 -3.54 21.13
C ILE A 213 6.64 -3.57 19.77
N GLU A 214 7.56 -2.63 19.50
CA GLU A 214 8.31 -2.54 18.24
C GLU A 214 9.00 -3.86 17.88
N ARG A 215 9.77 -4.44 18.82
CA ARG A 215 10.47 -5.71 18.57
C ARG A 215 9.50 -6.82 18.17
N ARG A 216 8.36 -6.94 18.86
CA ARG A 216 7.39 -8.01 18.58
C ARG A 216 6.65 -7.80 17.27
N LEU A 217 6.38 -6.55 16.90
CA LEU A 217 5.82 -6.21 15.60
C LEU A 217 6.82 -6.53 14.48
N GLU A 218 8.08 -6.08 14.61
CA GLU A 218 9.14 -6.40 13.66
C GLU A 218 9.37 -7.91 13.48
N GLU A 219 9.44 -8.66 14.59
CA GLU A 219 9.60 -10.12 14.56
C GLU A 219 8.45 -10.77 13.79
N ARG A 220 7.24 -10.26 13.94
CA ARG A 220 6.08 -10.81 13.27
C ARG A 220 6.01 -10.43 11.80
N GLU A 221 6.41 -9.22 11.43
CA GLU A 221 6.51 -8.81 10.04
C GLU A 221 7.45 -9.72 9.24
N ARG A 222 8.52 -10.21 9.89
CA ARG A 222 9.44 -11.20 9.30
C ARG A 222 8.84 -12.61 9.18
N LEU A 223 7.72 -12.88 9.84
CA LEU A 223 7.06 -14.20 9.91
C LEU A 223 5.75 -14.27 9.11
N ARG A 224 5.52 -13.34 8.18
CA ARG A 224 4.35 -13.38 7.28
C ARG A 224 4.31 -14.71 6.50
N THR A 225 3.14 -15.31 6.43
CA THR A 225 2.89 -16.56 5.71
C THR A 225 2.97 -16.35 4.19
N PRO A 226 3.36 -17.38 3.40
CA PRO A 226 3.46 -17.25 1.94
C PRO A 226 2.17 -16.81 1.24
N VAL A 227 1.01 -17.10 1.82
CA VAL A 227 -0.31 -16.69 1.30
C VAL A 227 -0.59 -15.21 1.57
N GLU A 228 -0.20 -14.68 2.73
CA GLU A 228 -0.28 -13.24 3.04
C GLU A 228 0.62 -12.44 2.11
N GLU A 229 1.81 -12.95 1.85
CA GLU A 229 2.76 -12.32 0.94
C GLU A 229 2.27 -12.36 -0.52
N LEU A 230 1.61 -13.44 -0.93
CA LEU A 230 1.02 -13.57 -2.26
C LEU A 230 -0.12 -12.57 -2.50
N ILE A 231 -1.02 -12.36 -1.53
CA ILE A 231 -2.16 -11.43 -1.68
C ILE A 231 -1.69 -9.98 -1.77
N LEU A 232 -0.76 -9.58 -0.90
CA LEU A 232 -0.10 -8.28 -0.94
C LEU A 232 0.64 -8.06 -2.28
N ARG A 233 1.28 -9.10 -2.81
CA ARG A 233 1.92 -9.07 -4.14
C ARG A 233 0.91 -8.95 -5.29
N VAL A 234 -0.26 -9.59 -5.18
CA VAL A 234 -1.31 -9.60 -6.21
C VAL A 234 -2.09 -8.28 -6.26
N THR A 235 -2.31 -7.62 -5.11
CA THR A 235 -2.93 -6.28 -5.08
C THR A 235 -1.96 -5.17 -5.48
N GLY A 236 -0.67 -5.47 -5.65
CA GLY A 236 0.38 -4.47 -5.90
C GLY A 236 0.70 -3.59 -4.68
N LEU A 237 0.06 -3.85 -3.54
CA LEU A 237 0.20 -3.08 -2.29
C LEU A 237 1.09 -3.77 -1.26
N GLY A 238 1.86 -4.76 -1.70
CA GLY A 238 2.87 -5.39 -0.87
C GLY A 238 3.99 -4.41 -0.58
N ILE A 239 3.85 -3.68 0.52
CA ILE A 239 4.93 -2.91 1.10
C ILE A 239 5.94 -3.96 1.57
N LYS A 240 7.00 -4.14 0.78
CA LYS A 240 8.07 -5.09 1.10
C LYS A 240 8.78 -4.55 2.34
N LEU A 241 9.17 -5.42 3.25
CA LEU A 241 9.97 -5.06 4.44
C LEU A 241 11.20 -4.19 4.07
N GLU A 242 11.77 -4.42 2.88
CA GLU A 242 12.86 -3.61 2.34
C GLU A 242 12.46 -2.16 2.01
N GLN A 243 11.23 -1.92 1.58
CA GLN A 243 10.71 -0.57 1.28
C GLN A 243 10.44 0.23 2.54
N TYR A 244 9.91 -0.41 3.58
CA TYR A 244 9.81 0.19 4.92
C TYR A 244 11.18 0.63 5.43
N ARG A 245 12.16 -0.26 5.35
CA ARG A 245 13.54 0.03 5.78
C ARG A 245 14.17 1.16 4.98
N ARG A 246 13.99 1.18 3.67
CA ARG A 246 14.50 2.26 2.79
C ARG A 246 13.83 3.59 3.10
N GLY A 247 12.51 3.61 3.31
CA GLY A 247 11.76 4.80 3.70
C GLY A 247 12.22 5.38 5.04
N GLU A 248 12.38 4.53 6.05
CA GLU A 248 12.89 4.94 7.36
C GLU A 248 14.35 5.41 7.27
N ALA A 249 15.20 4.70 6.52
CA ALA A 249 16.59 5.07 6.30
C ALA A 249 16.70 6.43 5.58
N PHE A 250 15.87 6.66 4.56
CA PHE A 250 15.77 7.94 3.87
C PHE A 250 15.39 9.07 4.85
N CYS A 251 14.30 8.91 5.61
CA CYS A 251 13.85 9.93 6.55
C CYS A 251 14.92 10.22 7.61
N ARG A 252 15.57 9.18 8.14
CA ARG A 252 16.68 9.29 9.08
C ARG A 252 17.85 10.08 8.48
N ALA A 253 18.32 9.70 7.30
CA ALA A 253 19.44 10.36 6.64
C ALA A 253 19.11 11.82 6.30
N LEU A 254 17.86 12.10 5.93
CA LEU A 254 17.36 13.46 5.69
C LEU A 254 17.41 14.30 6.98
N ILE A 255 16.93 13.78 8.11
CA ILE A 255 17.01 14.43 9.42
C ILE A 255 18.45 14.64 9.87
N GLU A 256 19.30 13.61 9.76
CA GLU A 256 20.70 13.65 10.19
C GLU A 256 21.47 14.73 9.44
N ARG A 257 21.11 15.00 8.18
CA ARG A 257 21.83 15.94 7.33
C ARG A 257 21.26 17.36 7.32
N TYR A 258 19.94 17.51 7.39
CA TYR A 258 19.25 18.80 7.22
C TYR A 258 18.36 19.19 8.41
N GLY A 259 18.36 18.39 9.48
CA GLY A 259 17.55 18.60 10.67
C GLY A 259 16.11 18.09 10.52
N PRO A 260 15.36 17.96 11.64
CA PRO A 260 14.02 17.36 11.63
C PRO A 260 13.00 18.12 10.79
N GLU A 261 13.20 19.44 10.63
CA GLU A 261 12.29 20.31 9.88
C GLU A 261 12.31 20.07 8.37
N SER A 262 13.36 19.42 7.87
CA SER A 262 13.45 19.00 6.47
C SER A 262 12.38 17.99 6.07
N LEU A 263 11.82 17.22 7.01
CA LEU A 263 10.70 16.32 6.74
C LEU A 263 9.45 17.06 6.28
N ARG A 264 9.26 18.33 6.69
CA ARG A 264 8.12 19.14 6.23
C ARG A 264 8.14 19.35 4.72
N VAL A 265 9.33 19.39 4.12
CA VAL A 265 9.49 19.61 2.69
C VAL A 265 8.84 18.48 1.89
N LEU A 266 8.86 17.25 2.39
CA LEU A 266 8.27 16.08 1.72
C LEU A 266 6.77 16.26 1.45
N TRP A 267 6.10 17.04 2.32
CA TRP A 267 4.65 17.20 2.35
C TRP A 267 4.14 18.41 1.55
N HIS A 268 5.02 19.21 0.94
CA HIS A 268 4.61 20.39 0.18
C HIS A 268 3.83 20.05 -1.10
N SER A 269 4.30 19.07 -1.88
CA SER A 269 3.65 18.67 -3.14
C SER A 269 4.07 17.26 -3.58
N PRO A 270 3.42 16.67 -4.60
CA PRO A 270 3.90 15.43 -5.22
C PRO A 270 5.35 15.52 -5.73
N ASP A 271 5.78 16.70 -6.17
CA ASP A 271 7.12 16.92 -6.71
C ASP A 271 8.21 16.92 -5.63
N THR A 272 7.85 17.15 -4.36
CA THR A 272 8.80 17.08 -3.25
C THR A 272 9.00 15.68 -2.70
N LEU A 273 8.18 14.70 -3.10
CA LEU A 273 8.40 13.31 -2.74
C LEU A 273 9.67 12.76 -3.41
N PRO A 274 10.45 11.88 -2.74
CA PRO A 274 11.54 11.16 -3.37
C PRO A 274 11.04 10.25 -4.48
N ARG A 275 11.87 10.14 -5.51
CA ARG A 275 11.77 9.07 -6.51
C ARG A 275 12.28 7.78 -5.89
N TYR A 276 11.86 6.65 -6.43
CA TYR A 276 12.26 5.35 -5.90
C TYR A 276 13.77 5.14 -5.86
N GLU A 277 14.49 5.69 -6.84
CA GLU A 277 15.95 5.65 -6.94
C GLU A 277 16.65 6.59 -5.94
N GLU A 278 15.94 7.60 -5.43
CA GLU A 278 16.48 8.59 -4.48
C GLU A 278 16.30 8.16 -3.02
N LEU A 279 15.53 7.09 -2.74
CA LEU A 279 15.34 6.58 -1.38
C LEU A 279 16.67 6.18 -0.70
N ASP A 280 17.69 5.81 -1.48
CA ASP A 280 19.02 5.49 -0.96
C ASP A 280 20.04 6.63 -1.18
N ASP A 281 19.62 7.76 -1.76
CA ASP A 281 20.45 8.93 -2.06
C ASP A 281 19.69 10.23 -1.75
N VAL A 282 19.72 10.60 -0.46
CA VAL A 282 19.15 11.86 0.05
C VAL A 282 19.73 13.09 -0.65
N GLU A 283 20.96 13.03 -1.13
CA GLU A 283 21.60 14.15 -1.81
C GLU A 283 21.06 14.35 -3.23
N ALA A 284 20.77 13.26 -3.94
CA ALA A 284 20.09 13.33 -5.22
C ALA A 284 18.70 13.96 -5.08
N TRP A 285 17.96 13.53 -4.06
CA TRP A 285 16.67 14.15 -3.72
C TRP A 285 16.81 15.64 -3.41
N HIS A 286 17.73 16.01 -2.51
CA HIS A 286 17.93 17.39 -2.09
C HIS A 286 18.29 18.29 -3.27
N ARG A 287 19.25 17.88 -4.11
CA ARG A 287 19.64 18.65 -5.32
C ARG A 287 18.45 18.92 -6.23
N ARG A 288 17.55 17.93 -6.39
CA ARG A 288 16.36 18.07 -7.23
C ARG A 288 15.33 19.02 -6.62
N VAL A 289 15.03 18.88 -5.33
CA VAL A 289 14.00 19.68 -4.65
C VAL A 289 14.47 21.11 -4.37
N ALA A 290 15.75 21.32 -4.06
CA ALA A 290 16.32 22.65 -3.90
C ALA A 290 16.28 23.46 -5.21
N ALA A 291 16.36 22.79 -6.36
CA ALA A 291 16.25 23.44 -7.67
C ALA A 291 14.81 23.84 -8.02
N SER A 292 13.79 23.34 -7.30
CA SER A 292 12.37 23.62 -7.56
C SER A 292 11.75 24.65 -6.60
N GLU A 293 12.57 25.46 -5.92
CA GLU A 293 12.17 26.52 -4.95
C GLU A 293 11.38 26.04 -3.71
N ALA A 294 11.12 24.74 -3.55
CA ALA A 294 10.34 24.18 -2.43
C ALA A 294 11.14 24.01 -1.11
N TRP A 295 12.45 24.31 -1.16
CA TRP A 295 13.37 24.22 -0.02
C TRP A 295 13.54 25.55 0.74
N GLY A 296 13.04 26.66 0.17
CA GLY A 296 13.20 28.03 0.68
C GLY A 296 12.15 28.44 1.71
#